data_AF-C4RII9-F1
#
_entry.id   AF-C4RII9-F1
#
_cell.length_a   1.000
_cell.length_b   1.000
_cell.length_c   1.000
_cell.angle_alpha   90.00
_cell.angle_beta   90.00
_cell.angle_gamma   90.00
#
_symmetry.space_group_name_H-M   'P 1'
#
loop_
_entity.id
_entity.type
_entity.pdbx_description
1 polymer ?
#
loop_
_entity_poly.entity_id
_entity_poly.type
_entity_poly.pdbx_seq_one_letter_code
_entity_poly.pdbx_strand_id
1 'polypeptide(L)'
;MTAQARLLGGRYQVGELLGYGGMAEVHRGRDLRLGRDVAIKMLRADLARDATFQMRFRREAQNAASLNHPAIVAVYDTGEETGPTGETLPFIVMEFVNGRTLKEVLGVEGRLQPRRALEICADMCAALEFSHRHGIIHRDIKPGNVMLTQTGQVKVMDFGIARALASGATTMTQTSAVIGTAQYLSPEQARGEAVDARSDVYAAGCVLFELLCGHPPFVGDSPVSVAYQHVREAPPTPSDINPDVNPAVDAIVLKGLSKNPLNRYQSAGEMRADLLRAAAGRPVLATPVMREAETTPMSAAGSGYPTQVVGGAATRQQMPARVGDPRQRRASSWVIATFAVLGVLAVIALVTAILMNRGDAEKIAVPDLTGQTQAAAVAQLEQVGLVPAVGDPVANSTCKKDTVAVQDPPPTTQLEKGRGVTIRICSGKPEVTIPNGLVGSQFDNIEPQLEALKLEVIEKEVSSPEPEGIVTKVTPPSGTRVAEGTKVTVEISRGNVRQVPNVVGSSADDAKRELEQAGYRVRIVDGNEVPADQAGKVSGQNPRGGTELERGKQVTIEVDIPEPTPGPTDPTGTPPATATPTPPTGGDGGGFLFPPIRLNQD
;
A
#
# COMPACT_ATOMS: atom_id res chain seq x y z
N MET A 1 -25.46 -34.50 0.59
CA MET A 1 -24.73 -35.22 -0.47
C MET A 1 -23.25 -35.05 -0.18
N THR A 2 -22.56 -36.11 0.22
CA THR A 2 -21.11 -36.08 0.47
C THR A 2 -20.41 -35.81 -0.86
N ALA A 3 -19.71 -34.68 -0.96
CA ALA A 3 -18.90 -34.36 -2.13
C ALA A 3 -17.96 -35.55 -2.41
N GLN A 4 -18.08 -36.15 -3.59
CA GLN A 4 -17.23 -37.25 -3.99
C GLN A 4 -15.78 -36.75 -3.99
N ALA A 5 -14.90 -37.41 -3.23
CA ALA A 5 -13.53 -36.95 -3.10
C ALA A 5 -12.83 -36.98 -4.47
N ARG A 6 -12.30 -35.83 -4.90
CA ARG A 6 -11.55 -35.69 -6.16
C ARG A 6 -10.31 -36.60 -6.12
N LEU A 7 -10.13 -37.41 -7.16
CA LEU A 7 -9.07 -38.40 -7.24
C LEU A 7 -8.19 -38.13 -8.46
N LEU A 8 -6.94 -37.72 -8.24
CA LEU A 8 -5.99 -37.42 -9.31
C LEU A 8 -5.22 -38.68 -9.73
N GLY A 9 -5.13 -38.90 -11.04
CA GLY A 9 -4.39 -40.03 -11.62
C GLY A 9 -4.83 -41.40 -11.10
N GLY A 10 -6.08 -41.51 -10.59
CA GLY A 10 -6.59 -42.73 -9.97
C GLY A 10 -5.88 -43.15 -8.66
N ARG A 11 -5.03 -42.30 -8.07
CA ARG A 11 -4.16 -42.65 -6.94
C ARG A 11 -4.20 -41.65 -5.79
N TYR A 12 -4.24 -40.36 -6.09
CA TYR A 12 -4.08 -39.32 -5.08
C TYR A 12 -5.44 -38.70 -4.75
N GLN A 13 -5.91 -38.95 -3.53
CA GLN A 13 -7.14 -38.35 -3.04
C GLN A 13 -6.86 -36.93 -2.59
N VAL A 14 -7.55 -35.95 -3.18
CA VAL A 14 -7.42 -34.53 -2.81
C VAL A 14 -8.28 -34.26 -1.57
N GLY A 15 -7.68 -33.62 -0.58
CA GLY A 15 -8.31 -33.19 0.67
C GLY A 15 -8.41 -31.66 0.77
N GLU A 16 -8.27 -31.15 1.98
CA GLU A 16 -8.38 -29.73 2.31
C GLU A 16 -7.34 -28.86 1.58
N LEU A 17 -7.69 -27.62 1.30
CA LEU A 17 -6.77 -26.62 0.78
C LEU A 17 -5.80 -26.18 1.89
N LEU A 18 -4.49 -26.32 1.66
CA LEU A 18 -3.44 -25.88 2.59
C LEU A 18 -3.02 -24.44 2.34
N GLY A 19 -3.02 -24.01 1.08
CA GLY A 19 -2.58 -22.66 0.73
C GLY A 19 -2.84 -22.29 -0.72
N TYR A 20 -2.88 -20.99 -0.97
CA TYR A 20 -3.14 -20.41 -2.29
C TYR A 20 -1.97 -19.53 -2.72
N GLY A 21 -1.39 -19.83 -3.88
CA GLY A 21 -0.32 -19.04 -4.49
C GLY A 21 -0.80 -18.26 -5.72
N GLY A 22 0.08 -17.40 -6.25
CA GLY A 22 -0.21 -16.64 -7.46
C GLY A 22 -0.39 -17.52 -8.70
N MET A 23 0.18 -18.73 -8.72
CA MET A 23 0.19 -19.63 -9.87
C MET A 23 -0.52 -20.97 -9.61
N ALA A 24 -0.51 -21.45 -8.36
CA ALA A 24 -0.96 -22.78 -8.01
C ALA A 24 -1.69 -22.76 -6.67
N GLU A 25 -2.58 -23.73 -6.47
CA GLU A 25 -3.18 -24.07 -5.19
C GLU A 25 -2.51 -25.33 -4.63
N VAL A 26 -2.36 -25.40 -3.30
CA VAL A 26 -1.75 -26.54 -2.63
C VAL A 26 -2.77 -27.18 -1.72
N HIS A 27 -3.05 -28.46 -1.94
CA HIS A 27 -3.97 -29.25 -1.14
C HIS A 27 -3.22 -30.29 -0.32
N ARG A 28 -3.77 -30.63 0.84
CA ARG A 28 -3.44 -31.88 1.51
C ARG A 28 -4.04 -33.00 0.69
N GLY A 29 -3.33 -34.10 0.57
CA GLY A 29 -3.82 -35.28 -0.12
C GLY A 29 -3.36 -36.57 0.54
N ARG A 30 -3.90 -37.66 0.06
CA ARG A 30 -3.51 -39.02 0.48
C ARG A 30 -3.15 -39.85 -0.73
N ASP A 31 -1.95 -40.40 -0.71
CA ASP A 31 -1.53 -41.42 -1.67
C ASP A 31 -2.17 -42.75 -1.28
N LEU A 32 -3.22 -43.16 -1.99
CA LEU A 32 -4.00 -44.36 -1.66
C LEU A 32 -3.22 -45.66 -1.90
N ARG A 33 -2.14 -45.62 -2.69
CA ARG A 33 -1.31 -46.80 -2.97
C ARG A 33 -0.30 -47.05 -1.85
N LEU A 34 0.32 -45.98 -1.34
CA LEU A 34 1.33 -46.08 -0.28
C LEU A 34 0.78 -45.80 1.12
N GLY A 35 -0.46 -45.32 1.23
CA GLY A 35 -1.11 -45.03 2.52
C GLY A 35 -0.52 -43.84 3.28
N ARG A 36 0.14 -42.90 2.59
CA ARG A 36 0.82 -41.73 3.20
C ARG A 36 0.14 -40.41 2.84
N ASP A 37 0.27 -39.44 3.73
CA ASP A 37 -0.14 -38.07 3.45
C ASP A 37 0.88 -37.39 2.52
N VAL A 38 0.37 -36.59 1.60
CA VAL A 38 1.14 -35.86 0.58
C VAL A 38 0.60 -34.44 0.46
N ALA A 39 1.42 -33.51 -0.02
CA ALA A 39 0.93 -32.23 -0.50
C ALA A 39 0.80 -32.30 -2.02
N ILE A 40 -0.29 -31.76 -2.56
CA ILE A 40 -0.61 -31.78 -3.99
C ILE A 40 -0.70 -30.34 -4.45
N LYS A 41 0.31 -29.89 -5.20
CA LYS A 41 0.32 -28.57 -5.83
C LYS A 41 -0.34 -28.69 -7.20
N MET A 42 -1.35 -27.88 -7.49
CA MET A 42 -2.13 -27.91 -8.72
C MET A 42 -2.08 -26.54 -9.39
N LEU A 43 -1.80 -26.51 -10.70
CA LEU A 43 -1.88 -25.26 -11.46
C LEU A 43 -3.34 -24.78 -11.49
N ARG A 44 -3.56 -23.49 -11.21
CA ARG A 44 -4.92 -22.95 -11.20
C ARG A 44 -5.55 -23.03 -12.59
N ALA A 45 -6.84 -23.34 -12.66
CA ALA A 45 -7.56 -23.54 -13.91
C ALA A 45 -7.56 -22.30 -14.82
N ASP A 46 -7.58 -21.09 -14.24
CA ASP A 46 -7.52 -19.82 -14.99
C ASP A 46 -6.17 -19.58 -15.67
N LEU A 47 -5.09 -20.17 -15.14
CA LEU A 47 -3.75 -20.08 -15.71
C LEU A 47 -3.36 -21.30 -16.54
N ALA A 48 -4.13 -22.37 -16.45
CA ALA A 48 -3.81 -23.63 -17.11
C ALA A 48 -3.88 -23.57 -18.64
N ARG A 49 -4.53 -22.57 -19.23
CA ARG A 49 -4.57 -22.39 -20.70
C ARG A 49 -3.34 -21.67 -21.25
N ASP A 50 -2.53 -21.04 -20.39
CA ASP A 50 -1.33 -20.32 -20.81
C ASP A 50 -0.11 -21.27 -20.79
N ALA A 51 0.43 -21.53 -21.98
CA ALA A 51 1.60 -22.39 -22.18
C ALA A 51 2.82 -21.92 -21.37
N THR A 52 2.95 -20.62 -21.11
CA THR A 52 4.05 -20.07 -20.30
C THR A 52 3.97 -20.54 -18.85
N PHE A 53 2.77 -20.52 -18.26
CA PHE A 53 2.56 -21.00 -16.90
C PHE A 53 2.69 -22.52 -16.83
N GLN A 54 2.14 -23.27 -17.78
CA GLN A 54 2.37 -24.73 -17.83
C GLN A 54 3.86 -25.10 -17.90
N MET A 55 4.63 -24.44 -18.76
CA MET A 55 6.07 -24.69 -18.90
C MET A 55 6.85 -24.33 -17.63
N ARG A 56 6.48 -23.23 -16.96
CA ARG A 56 7.07 -22.86 -15.66
C ARG A 56 6.80 -23.95 -14.60
N PHE A 57 5.55 -24.42 -14.53
CA PHE A 57 5.13 -25.43 -13.56
C PHE A 57 5.86 -26.78 -13.76
N ARG A 58 5.97 -27.24 -15.01
CA ARG A 58 6.71 -28.46 -15.34
C ARG A 58 8.20 -28.34 -15.01
N ARG A 59 8.81 -27.19 -15.30
CA ARG A 59 10.24 -26.95 -15.03
C ARG A 59 10.55 -26.91 -13.54
N GLU A 60 9.67 -26.32 -12.74
CA GLU A 60 9.75 -26.35 -11.28
C GLU A 60 9.78 -27.79 -10.76
N ALA A 61 8.82 -28.62 -11.21
CA ALA A 61 8.75 -30.01 -10.81
C ALA A 61 10.03 -30.79 -11.16
N GLN A 62 10.56 -30.58 -12.37
CA GLN A 62 11.79 -31.22 -12.84
C GLN A 62 13.02 -30.82 -12.01
N ASN A 63 13.17 -29.53 -11.72
CA ASN A 63 14.28 -29.05 -10.90
C ASN A 63 14.20 -29.65 -9.49
N ALA A 64 13.03 -29.58 -8.85
CA ALA A 64 12.84 -30.06 -7.48
C ALA A 64 12.94 -31.59 -7.37
N ALA A 65 12.50 -32.36 -8.37
CA ALA A 65 12.58 -33.82 -8.37
C ALA A 65 14.02 -34.37 -8.37
N SER A 66 15.00 -33.58 -8.83
CA SER A 66 16.41 -33.97 -8.81
C SER A 66 17.09 -33.77 -7.45
N LEU A 67 16.40 -33.15 -6.48
CA LEU A 67 16.97 -32.79 -5.18
C LEU A 67 16.49 -33.75 -4.08
N ASN A 68 17.43 -34.45 -3.45
CA ASN A 68 17.16 -35.29 -2.28
C ASN A 68 18.02 -34.83 -1.10
N HIS A 69 17.42 -34.05 -0.19
CA HIS A 69 18.10 -33.51 0.97
C HIS A 69 17.10 -33.38 2.14
N PRO A 70 17.49 -33.68 3.40
CA PRO A 70 16.58 -33.63 4.55
C PRO A 70 15.91 -32.27 4.74
N ALA A 71 16.61 -31.17 4.42
CA ALA A 71 16.08 -29.80 4.51
C ALA A 71 15.40 -29.29 3.22
N ILE A 72 15.13 -30.15 2.24
CA ILE A 72 14.38 -29.82 1.02
C ILE A 72 13.10 -30.65 0.99
N VAL A 73 11.98 -30.03 0.61
CA VAL A 73 10.71 -30.74 0.39
C VAL A 73 10.84 -31.62 -0.85
N ALA A 74 10.69 -32.93 -0.66
CA ALA A 74 10.84 -33.89 -1.75
C ALA A 74 9.65 -33.84 -2.71
N VAL A 75 9.91 -33.89 -4.02
CA VAL A 75 8.88 -34.15 -5.04
C VAL A 75 8.82 -35.64 -5.31
N TYR A 76 7.62 -36.22 -5.20
CA TYR A 76 7.40 -37.65 -5.36
C TYR A 76 6.89 -38.03 -6.75
N ASP A 77 6.03 -37.21 -7.34
CA ASP A 77 5.36 -37.54 -8.60
C ASP A 77 4.85 -36.27 -9.30
N THR A 78 4.55 -36.40 -10.58
CA THR A 78 3.91 -35.36 -11.40
C THR A 78 2.86 -35.99 -12.29
N GLY A 79 1.75 -35.28 -12.53
CA GLY A 79 0.72 -35.77 -13.43
C GLY A 79 -0.11 -34.65 -14.02
N GLU A 80 -1.10 -35.05 -14.81
CA GLU A 80 -2.04 -34.15 -15.47
C GLU A 80 -3.46 -34.70 -15.29
N GLU A 81 -4.42 -33.80 -15.11
CA GLU A 81 -5.84 -34.12 -15.06
C GLU A 81 -6.61 -33.27 -16.08
N THR A 82 -7.66 -33.82 -16.67
CA THR A 82 -8.59 -33.04 -17.49
C THR A 82 -9.50 -32.22 -16.58
N GLY A 83 -9.40 -30.90 -16.65
CA GLY A 83 -10.24 -29.97 -15.93
C GLY A 83 -11.70 -29.96 -16.42
N PRO A 84 -12.60 -29.29 -15.68
CA PRO A 84 -14.03 -29.28 -15.98
C PRO A 84 -14.39 -28.72 -17.37
N THR A 85 -13.54 -27.85 -17.93
CA THR A 85 -13.75 -27.24 -19.26
C THR A 85 -12.89 -27.87 -20.35
N GLY A 86 -12.29 -29.05 -20.08
CA GLY A 86 -11.46 -29.80 -21.02
C GLY A 86 -9.98 -29.37 -21.07
N GLU A 87 -9.56 -28.42 -20.23
CA GLU A 87 -8.17 -27.98 -20.12
C GLU A 87 -7.29 -29.01 -19.38
N THR A 88 -5.99 -29.04 -19.68
CA THR A 88 -5.04 -29.89 -18.96
C THR A 88 -4.53 -29.19 -17.71
N LEU A 89 -4.81 -29.75 -16.53
CA LEU A 89 -4.39 -29.26 -15.23
C LEU A 89 -3.20 -30.08 -14.73
N PRO A 90 -1.96 -29.58 -14.83
CA PRO A 90 -0.81 -30.27 -14.25
C PRO A 90 -0.83 -30.18 -12.73
N PHE A 91 -0.37 -31.24 -12.08
CA PHE A 91 -0.19 -31.32 -10.64
C PHE A 91 1.17 -31.94 -10.26
N ILE A 92 1.68 -31.55 -9.10
CA ILE A 92 2.91 -32.05 -8.49
C ILE A 92 2.55 -32.63 -7.13
N VAL A 93 2.98 -33.86 -6.88
CA VAL A 93 2.84 -34.52 -5.57
C VAL A 93 4.17 -34.41 -4.84
N MET A 94 4.13 -33.84 -3.64
CA MET A 94 5.32 -33.57 -2.83
C MET A 94 5.13 -34.00 -1.38
N GLU A 95 6.23 -33.99 -0.63
CA GLU A 95 6.25 -34.27 0.80
C GLU A 95 5.27 -33.35 1.55
N PHE A 96 4.38 -33.96 2.34
CA PHE A 96 3.55 -33.21 3.28
C PHE A 96 4.38 -32.85 4.51
N VAL A 97 4.67 -31.56 4.67
CA VAL A 97 5.38 -31.04 5.85
C VAL A 97 4.36 -30.64 6.91
N ASN A 98 4.27 -31.43 7.99
CA ASN A 98 3.47 -31.07 9.15
C ASN A 98 4.20 -29.99 9.98
N GLY A 99 3.87 -28.73 9.72
CA GLY A 99 4.61 -27.59 10.25
C GLY A 99 3.99 -26.25 9.86
N ARG A 100 4.74 -25.18 10.10
CA ARG A 100 4.35 -23.80 9.76
C ARG A 100 5.42 -23.14 8.91
N THR A 101 5.03 -22.21 8.04
CA THR A 101 6.01 -21.39 7.30
C THR A 101 6.70 -20.41 8.26
N LEU A 102 7.92 -19.97 7.95
CA LEU A 102 8.58 -18.93 8.75
C LEU A 102 7.76 -17.63 8.78
N LYS A 103 7.01 -17.34 7.71
CA LYS A 103 6.05 -16.22 7.68
C LYS A 103 4.99 -16.34 8.77
N GLU A 104 4.40 -17.51 8.94
CA GLU A 104 3.38 -17.77 9.99
C GLU A 104 3.98 -17.76 11.39
N VAL A 105 5.21 -18.24 11.53
CA VAL A 105 5.95 -18.19 12.80
C VAL A 105 6.21 -16.75 13.20
N LEU A 106 6.71 -15.91 12.28
CA LEU A 106 6.90 -14.48 12.50
C LEU A 106 5.60 -13.74 12.79
N GLY A 107 4.50 -14.09 12.11
CA GLY A 107 3.20 -13.49 12.37
C GLY A 107 2.67 -13.73 13.79
N VAL A 108 3.16 -14.77 14.49
CA VAL A 108 2.77 -15.10 15.88
C VAL A 108 3.81 -14.63 16.89
N GLU A 109 5.09 -14.86 16.62
CA GLU A 109 6.18 -14.56 17.56
C GLU A 109 6.72 -13.12 17.41
N GLY A 110 6.42 -12.44 16.31
CA GLY A 110 6.97 -11.13 15.94
C GLY A 110 8.40 -11.22 15.45
N ARG A 111 9.32 -11.69 16.29
CA ARG A 111 10.73 -11.95 15.97
C ARG A 111 11.25 -13.16 16.74
N LEU A 112 12.33 -13.78 16.26
CA LEU A 112 12.94 -14.94 16.90
C LEU A 112 14.14 -14.54 17.77
N GLN A 113 14.44 -15.38 18.77
CA GLN A 113 15.69 -15.26 19.51
C GLN A 113 16.89 -15.43 18.56
N PRO A 114 17.97 -14.62 18.70
CA PRO A 114 19.08 -14.61 17.74
C PRO A 114 19.67 -15.99 17.47
N ARG A 115 19.91 -16.79 18.51
CA ARG A 115 20.45 -18.14 18.35
C ARG A 115 19.55 -19.03 17.48
N ARG A 116 18.23 -19.03 17.73
CA ARG A 116 17.25 -19.81 16.96
C ARG A 116 17.20 -19.33 15.50
N ALA A 117 17.24 -18.02 15.27
CA ALA A 117 17.28 -17.46 13.91
C ALA A 117 18.54 -17.91 13.14
N LEU A 118 19.70 -17.90 13.79
CA LEU A 118 20.97 -18.37 13.21
C LEU A 118 20.94 -19.86 12.86
N GLU A 119 20.41 -20.70 13.75
CA GLU A 119 20.28 -22.16 13.55
C GLU A 119 19.34 -22.46 12.36
N ILE A 120 18.17 -21.82 12.30
CA ILE A 120 17.22 -21.96 11.18
C ILE A 120 17.86 -21.51 9.86
N CYS A 121 18.51 -20.34 9.86
CA CYS A 121 19.16 -19.83 8.66
C CYS A 121 20.33 -20.72 8.21
N ALA A 122 21.05 -21.35 9.15
CA ALA A 122 22.13 -22.28 8.83
C ALA A 122 21.61 -23.55 8.13
N ASP A 123 20.45 -24.07 8.54
CA ASP A 123 19.82 -25.23 7.90
C ASP A 123 19.23 -24.86 6.53
N MET A 124 18.65 -23.66 6.39
CA MET A 124 18.26 -23.11 5.08
C MET A 124 19.46 -23.00 4.13
N CYS A 125 20.59 -22.46 4.61
CA CYS A 125 21.82 -22.39 3.82
C CYS A 125 22.37 -23.79 3.44
N ALA A 126 22.14 -24.83 4.25
CA ALA A 126 22.50 -26.19 3.89
C ALA A 126 21.70 -26.72 2.69
N ALA A 127 20.39 -26.45 2.67
CA ALA A 127 19.52 -26.77 1.54
C ALA A 127 19.93 -26.02 0.26
N LEU A 128 20.22 -24.72 0.39
CA LEU A 128 20.69 -23.89 -0.73
C LEU A 128 22.01 -24.39 -1.31
N GLU A 129 23.00 -24.65 -0.46
CA GLU A 129 24.30 -25.20 -0.88
C GLU A 129 24.14 -26.52 -1.63
N PHE A 130 23.27 -27.41 -1.14
CA PHE A 130 22.98 -28.67 -1.82
C PHE A 130 22.39 -28.43 -3.21
N SER A 131 21.44 -27.52 -3.34
CA SER A 131 20.82 -27.15 -4.62
C SER A 131 21.83 -26.53 -5.60
N HIS A 132 22.68 -25.62 -5.11
CA HIS A 132 23.70 -24.93 -5.92
C HIS A 132 24.72 -25.91 -6.51
N ARG A 133 25.10 -26.95 -5.77
CA ARG A 133 25.99 -28.03 -6.26
C ARG A 133 25.37 -28.86 -7.39
N HIS A 134 24.05 -28.88 -7.49
CA HIS A 134 23.31 -29.52 -8.58
C HIS A 134 22.97 -28.52 -9.71
N GLY A 135 23.54 -27.31 -9.68
CA GLY A 135 23.34 -26.28 -10.72
C GLY A 135 21.96 -25.61 -10.67
N ILE A 136 21.21 -25.79 -9.58
CA ILE A 136 19.88 -25.20 -9.40
C ILE A 136 20.01 -24.02 -8.44
N ILE A 137 19.52 -22.86 -8.86
CA ILE A 137 19.42 -21.65 -8.04
C ILE A 137 17.95 -21.50 -7.67
N HIS A 138 17.66 -21.21 -6.40
CA HIS A 138 16.29 -21.13 -5.91
C HIS A 138 15.54 -19.90 -6.45
N ARG A 139 16.16 -18.71 -6.36
CA ARG A 139 15.69 -17.41 -6.91
C ARG A 139 14.47 -16.77 -6.25
N ASP A 140 13.89 -17.40 -5.23
CA ASP A 140 12.68 -16.94 -4.53
C ASP A 140 12.72 -17.34 -3.05
N ILE A 141 13.87 -17.15 -2.40
CA ILE A 141 14.00 -17.39 -0.97
C ILE A 141 13.27 -16.29 -0.20
N LYS A 142 12.34 -16.70 0.66
CA LYS A 142 11.52 -15.84 1.52
C LYS A 142 10.90 -16.66 2.66
N PRO A 143 10.40 -16.05 3.75
CA PRO A 143 9.83 -16.78 4.87
C PRO A 143 8.64 -17.67 4.51
N GLY A 144 7.92 -17.35 3.43
CA GLY A 144 6.81 -18.17 2.93
C GLY A 144 7.24 -19.49 2.26
N ASN A 145 8.49 -19.59 1.80
CA ASN A 145 9.02 -20.77 1.09
C ASN A 145 9.94 -21.63 1.99
N VAL A 146 9.94 -21.36 3.30
CA VAL A 146 10.70 -22.11 4.30
C VAL A 146 9.75 -22.52 5.41
N MET A 147 9.68 -23.81 5.71
CA MET A 147 8.83 -24.38 6.75
C MET A 147 9.65 -24.90 7.93
N LEU A 148 9.05 -24.84 9.11
CA LEU A 148 9.50 -25.51 10.32
C LEU A 148 8.52 -26.62 10.67
N THR A 149 9.03 -27.85 10.78
CA THR A 149 8.25 -28.98 11.28
C THR A 149 7.94 -28.79 12.77
N GLN A 150 6.98 -29.56 13.29
CA GLN A 150 6.71 -29.63 14.73
C GLN A 150 7.94 -30.09 15.56
N THR A 151 8.89 -30.79 14.93
CA THR A 151 10.14 -31.23 15.55
C THR A 151 11.28 -30.20 15.42
N GLY A 152 11.00 -29.02 14.82
CA GLY A 152 11.98 -27.94 14.65
C GLY A 152 12.91 -28.08 13.44
N GLN A 153 12.66 -29.04 12.54
CA GLN A 153 13.47 -29.21 11.33
C GLN A 153 13.05 -28.21 10.24
N VAL A 154 14.04 -27.65 9.54
CA VAL A 154 13.81 -26.74 8.41
C VAL A 154 13.54 -27.53 7.13
N LYS A 155 12.56 -27.08 6.34
CA LYS A 155 12.21 -27.61 5.01
C LYS A 155 12.05 -26.45 4.03
N VAL A 156 12.92 -26.36 3.03
CA VAL A 156 12.85 -25.39 1.93
C VAL A 156 12.06 -25.99 0.77
N MET A 157 11.17 -25.21 0.17
CA MET A 157 10.29 -25.62 -0.93
C MET A 157 10.39 -24.66 -2.12
N ASP A 158 9.74 -25.01 -3.24
CA ASP A 158 9.58 -24.10 -4.38
C ASP A 158 10.90 -23.70 -5.08
N PHE A 159 11.81 -24.66 -5.26
CA PHE A 159 13.07 -24.45 -5.99
C PHE A 159 12.85 -24.15 -7.48
N GLY A 160 13.28 -22.96 -7.92
CA GLY A 160 13.46 -22.65 -9.34
C GLY A 160 12.21 -22.15 -10.08
N ILE A 161 11.24 -21.55 -9.38
CA ILE A 161 10.01 -21.01 -10.00
C ILE A 161 10.25 -19.64 -10.67
N ALA A 162 11.22 -18.84 -10.21
CA ALA A 162 11.38 -17.45 -10.65
C ALA A 162 12.34 -17.28 -11.85
N ARG A 163 11.82 -16.64 -12.91
CA ARG A 163 12.54 -16.11 -14.09
C ARG A 163 13.41 -17.12 -14.82
N ALA A 164 12.78 -18.16 -15.39
CA ALA A 164 13.33 -18.73 -16.61
C ALA A 164 13.54 -17.58 -17.61
N LEU A 165 14.77 -17.44 -18.07
CA LEU A 165 15.24 -16.50 -19.07
C LEU A 165 14.29 -16.52 -20.28
N ALA A 166 13.32 -15.61 -20.29
CA ALA A 166 12.80 -15.10 -21.55
C ALA A 166 13.88 -14.11 -22.02
N SER A 167 14.65 -14.53 -23.01
CA SER A 167 15.52 -13.67 -23.79
C SER A 167 14.75 -12.40 -24.16
N GLY A 168 15.20 -11.25 -23.63
CA GLY A 168 14.73 -9.92 -24.05
C GLY A 168 13.42 -9.43 -23.41
N ALA A 169 13.55 -8.35 -22.65
CA ALA A 169 12.60 -7.21 -22.63
C ALA A 169 11.21 -7.36 -21.96
N THR A 170 10.98 -8.26 -21.01
CA THR A 170 9.75 -8.22 -20.18
C THR A 170 10.04 -8.37 -18.69
N THR A 171 10.79 -7.41 -18.14
CA THR A 171 10.99 -7.29 -16.70
C THR A 171 9.95 -6.34 -16.11
N MET A 172 9.09 -6.89 -15.24
CA MET A 172 8.25 -6.22 -14.22
C MET A 172 6.89 -5.61 -14.63
N THR A 173 6.47 -5.60 -15.89
CA THR A 173 5.21 -4.93 -16.30
C THR A 173 3.95 -5.82 -16.34
N GLN A 174 3.99 -7.08 -15.90
CA GLN A 174 2.76 -7.88 -15.75
C GLN A 174 2.22 -7.79 -14.32
N THR A 175 1.50 -6.69 -14.11
CA THR A 175 0.67 -6.37 -12.95
C THR A 175 -0.44 -7.41 -12.82
N SER A 176 -0.32 -8.32 -11.85
CA SER A 176 -1.43 -8.99 -11.12
C SER A 176 -0.96 -10.12 -10.18
N ALA A 177 0.31 -10.57 -10.25
CA ALA A 177 0.83 -11.64 -9.39
C ALA A 177 2.00 -11.24 -8.45
N VAL A 178 2.44 -9.98 -8.49
CA VAL A 178 3.68 -9.50 -7.84
C VAL A 178 3.37 -8.48 -6.73
N ILE A 179 2.52 -8.85 -5.77
CA ILE A 179 2.16 -7.97 -4.65
C ILE A 179 2.99 -8.27 -3.37
N GLY A 180 3.83 -9.32 -3.33
CA GLY A 180 4.58 -9.67 -2.12
C GLY A 180 6.05 -10.10 -2.28
N THR A 181 6.61 -10.12 -3.49
CA THR A 181 7.91 -10.80 -3.74
C THR A 181 9.12 -9.86 -3.78
N ALA A 182 8.92 -8.55 -3.85
CA ALA A 182 10.04 -7.60 -4.02
C ALA A 182 10.93 -7.46 -2.78
N GLN A 183 10.44 -7.80 -1.58
CA GLN A 183 11.12 -7.61 -0.28
C GLN A 183 12.37 -8.48 -0.06
N TYR A 184 12.55 -9.52 -0.88
CA TYR A 184 13.66 -10.48 -0.76
C TYR A 184 14.52 -10.54 -2.02
N LEU A 185 14.25 -9.64 -2.96
CA LEU A 185 14.81 -9.69 -4.31
C LEU A 185 16.23 -9.11 -4.30
N SER A 186 17.17 -9.80 -4.94
CA SER A 186 18.56 -9.35 -4.96
C SER A 186 18.77 -8.14 -5.90
N PRO A 187 19.78 -7.30 -5.69
CA PRO A 187 20.06 -6.14 -6.54
C PRO A 187 20.17 -6.48 -8.04
N GLU A 188 20.83 -7.59 -8.37
CA GLU A 188 20.96 -8.10 -9.74
C GLU A 188 19.63 -8.60 -10.30
N GLN A 189 18.77 -9.23 -9.49
CA GLN A 189 17.41 -9.56 -9.90
C GLN A 189 16.59 -8.29 -10.20
N ALA A 190 16.76 -7.21 -9.42
CA ALA A 190 16.03 -5.95 -9.61
C ALA A 190 16.44 -5.25 -10.91
N ARG A 191 17.73 -5.32 -11.24
CA ARG A 191 18.28 -4.77 -12.50
C ARG A 191 18.02 -5.67 -13.71
N GLY A 192 17.55 -6.91 -13.51
CA GLY A 192 17.40 -7.88 -14.60
C GLY A 192 18.73 -8.44 -15.10
N GLU A 193 19.78 -8.40 -14.27
CA GLU A 193 21.09 -8.96 -14.55
C GLU A 193 21.10 -10.49 -14.37
N ALA A 194 22.22 -11.12 -14.73
CA ALA A 194 22.40 -12.56 -14.53
C ALA A 194 22.38 -12.91 -13.03
N VAL A 195 21.62 -13.95 -12.68
CA VAL A 195 21.40 -14.41 -11.30
C VAL A 195 22.24 -15.66 -11.08
N ASP A 196 22.99 -15.70 -9.96
CA ASP A 196 23.79 -16.85 -9.53
C ASP A 196 23.48 -17.24 -8.08
N ALA A 197 24.23 -18.19 -7.51
CA ALA A 197 24.08 -18.66 -6.14
C ALA A 197 24.14 -17.53 -5.08
N ARG A 198 24.86 -16.44 -5.37
CA ARG A 198 25.03 -15.30 -4.46
C ARG A 198 23.78 -14.43 -4.37
N SER A 199 22.83 -14.61 -5.29
CA SER A 199 21.50 -14.02 -5.19
C SER A 199 20.66 -14.70 -4.10
N ASP A 200 20.75 -16.03 -3.98
CA ASP A 200 20.09 -16.75 -2.88
C ASP A 200 20.75 -16.44 -1.53
N VAL A 201 22.07 -16.23 -1.49
CA VAL A 201 22.79 -15.74 -0.29
C VAL A 201 22.25 -14.37 0.16
N TYR A 202 22.01 -13.47 -0.78
CA TYR A 202 21.43 -12.16 -0.46
C TYR A 202 20.03 -12.30 0.12
N ALA A 203 19.17 -13.09 -0.51
CA ALA A 203 17.82 -13.36 -0.02
C ALA A 203 17.82 -14.06 1.35
N ALA A 204 18.76 -14.98 1.61
CA ALA A 204 18.98 -15.56 2.93
C ALA A 204 19.38 -14.50 3.98
N GLY A 205 20.17 -13.50 3.58
CA GLY A 205 20.47 -12.32 4.41
C GLY A 205 19.21 -11.51 4.75
N CYS A 206 18.30 -11.30 3.79
CA CYS A 206 17.02 -10.64 4.04
C CYS A 206 16.15 -11.44 5.02
N VAL A 207 16.04 -12.76 4.82
CA VAL A 207 15.30 -13.65 5.73
C VAL A 207 15.90 -13.60 7.13
N LEU A 208 17.23 -13.68 7.27
CA LEU A 208 17.88 -13.60 8.58
C LEU A 208 17.61 -12.26 9.27
N PHE A 209 17.70 -11.14 8.53
CA PHE A 209 17.37 -9.82 9.06
C PHE A 209 15.95 -9.80 9.62
N GLU A 210 14.97 -10.30 8.86
CA GLU A 210 13.57 -10.34 9.29
C GLU A 210 13.33 -11.27 10.47
N LEU A 211 13.98 -12.43 10.51
CA LEU A 211 13.90 -13.32 11.68
C LEU A 211 14.39 -12.63 12.96
N LEU A 212 15.37 -11.74 12.86
CA LEU A 212 15.94 -11.00 13.99
C LEU A 212 15.15 -9.74 14.35
N CYS A 213 14.60 -9.03 13.36
CA CYS A 213 14.00 -7.70 13.56
C CYS A 213 12.46 -7.71 13.52
N GLY A 214 11.86 -8.75 12.96
CA GLY A 214 10.42 -8.91 12.78
C GLY A 214 9.84 -8.26 11.52
N HIS A 215 10.67 -7.59 10.72
CA HIS A 215 10.32 -7.03 9.41
C HIS A 215 11.50 -7.15 8.44
N PRO A 216 11.27 -7.19 7.12
CA PRO A 216 12.34 -7.24 6.14
C PRO A 216 13.21 -5.96 6.17
N PRO A 217 14.44 -5.98 5.62
CA PRO A 217 15.35 -4.84 5.68
C PRO A 217 14.87 -3.61 4.92
N PHE A 218 14.00 -3.80 3.92
CA PHE A 218 13.48 -2.75 3.07
C PHE A 218 11.97 -2.89 2.94
N VAL A 219 11.26 -1.78 3.14
CA VAL A 219 9.80 -1.67 3.08
C VAL A 219 9.41 -0.42 2.31
N GLY A 220 8.29 -0.47 1.59
CA GLY A 220 7.82 0.68 0.83
C GLY A 220 6.44 0.44 0.22
N ASP A 221 5.80 1.53 -0.19
CA ASP A 221 4.40 1.54 -0.64
C ASP A 221 4.20 0.91 -2.03
N SER A 222 5.29 0.60 -2.74
CA SER A 222 5.25 -0.09 -4.03
C SER A 222 6.40 -1.10 -4.18
N PRO A 223 6.19 -2.20 -4.93
CA PRO A 223 7.26 -3.16 -5.24
C PRO A 223 8.48 -2.52 -5.94
N VAL A 224 8.24 -1.47 -6.73
CA VAL A 224 9.30 -0.72 -7.42
C VAL A 224 10.14 0.08 -6.42
N SER A 225 9.51 0.70 -5.42
CA SER A 225 10.21 1.39 -4.33
C SER A 225 11.12 0.43 -3.58
N VAL A 226 10.61 -0.73 -3.16
CA VAL A 226 11.40 -1.75 -2.46
C VAL A 226 12.55 -2.27 -3.33
N ALA A 227 12.33 -2.50 -4.63
CA ALA A 227 13.39 -2.88 -5.56
C ALA A 227 14.48 -1.80 -5.69
N TYR A 228 14.11 -0.51 -5.68
CA TYR A 228 15.07 0.60 -5.67
C TYR A 228 15.93 0.59 -4.40
N GLN A 229 15.33 0.37 -3.23
CA GLN A 229 16.06 0.27 -1.96
C GLN A 229 17.06 -0.89 -1.97
N HIS A 230 16.65 -2.06 -2.49
CA HIS A 230 17.58 -3.19 -2.70
C HIS A 230 18.75 -2.80 -3.60
N VAL A 231 18.55 -1.97 -4.63
CA VAL A 231 19.60 -1.56 -5.58
C VAL A 231 20.52 -0.47 -5.04
N ARG A 232 20.01 0.47 -4.22
CA ARG A 232 20.72 1.72 -3.87
C ARG A 232 20.95 1.94 -2.38
N GLU A 233 20.00 1.61 -1.53
CA GLU A 233 20.05 2.00 -0.12
C GLU A 233 20.85 1.01 0.72
N ALA A 234 21.62 1.49 1.69
CA ALA A 234 22.32 0.62 2.62
C ALA A 234 21.28 -0.08 3.54
N PRO A 235 21.43 -1.39 3.81
CA PRO A 235 20.54 -2.06 4.76
C PRO A 235 20.76 -1.52 6.18
N PRO A 236 19.71 -1.41 7.01
CA PRO A 236 19.87 -1.10 8.43
C PRO A 236 20.76 -2.14 9.14
N THR A 237 21.41 -1.73 10.21
CA THR A 237 22.11 -2.66 11.10
C THR A 237 21.08 -3.36 12.00
N PRO A 238 21.05 -4.71 12.07
CA PRO A 238 20.09 -5.40 12.94
C PRO A 238 20.15 -4.96 14.41
N SER A 239 21.34 -4.71 14.95
CA SER A 239 21.48 -4.28 16.35
C SER A 239 20.96 -2.88 16.66
N ASP A 240 20.71 -2.04 15.66
CA ASP A 240 20.04 -0.74 15.83
C ASP A 240 18.54 -0.92 16.14
N ILE A 241 17.97 -2.08 15.75
CA ILE A 241 16.53 -2.40 15.89
C ILE A 241 16.32 -3.43 17.01
N ASN A 242 17.22 -4.41 17.12
CA ASN A 242 17.15 -5.47 18.13
C ASN A 242 18.43 -5.49 18.99
N PRO A 243 18.38 -4.96 20.23
CA PRO A 243 19.52 -4.92 21.14
C PRO A 243 20.09 -6.29 21.54
N ASP A 244 19.33 -7.37 21.38
CA ASP A 244 19.80 -8.73 21.66
C ASP A 244 20.79 -9.25 20.58
N VAL A 245 20.92 -8.52 19.47
CA VAL A 245 21.83 -8.85 18.37
C VAL A 245 23.22 -8.30 18.66
N ASN A 246 24.22 -9.16 18.57
CA ASN A 246 25.62 -8.79 18.79
C ASN A 246 26.32 -8.39 17.47
N PRO A 247 27.49 -7.73 17.54
CA PRO A 247 28.21 -7.27 16.34
C PRO A 247 28.64 -8.39 15.38
N ALA A 248 28.82 -9.62 15.87
CA ALA A 248 29.15 -10.75 15.00
C ALA A 248 27.97 -11.15 14.11
N VAL A 249 26.73 -11.04 14.62
CA VAL A 249 25.52 -11.29 13.83
C VAL A 249 25.26 -10.16 12.84
N ASP A 250 25.49 -8.90 13.23
CA ASP A 250 25.43 -7.76 12.30
C ASP A 250 26.36 -7.96 11.11
N ALA A 251 27.61 -8.36 11.37
CA ALA A 251 28.61 -8.64 10.34
C ALA A 251 28.14 -9.71 9.35
N ILE A 252 27.47 -10.76 9.83
CA ILE A 252 26.93 -11.81 8.97
C ILE A 252 25.83 -11.27 8.06
N VAL A 253 24.86 -10.56 8.65
CA VAL A 253 23.71 -10.02 7.91
C VAL A 253 24.18 -9.00 6.86
N LEU A 254 25.03 -8.05 7.25
CA LEU A 254 25.51 -6.99 6.35
C LEU A 254 26.43 -7.53 5.24
N LYS A 255 27.23 -8.57 5.53
CA LYS A 255 27.98 -9.26 4.48
C LYS A 255 27.05 -9.98 3.49
N GLY A 256 26.01 -10.66 3.96
CA GLY A 256 24.98 -11.26 3.10
C GLY A 256 24.25 -10.22 2.23
N LEU A 257 23.93 -9.06 2.81
CA LEU A 257 23.20 -7.95 2.17
C LEU A 257 24.09 -6.98 1.37
N SER A 258 25.37 -7.32 1.14
CA SER A 258 26.27 -6.48 0.33
C SER A 258 25.73 -6.30 -1.09
N LYS A 259 25.71 -5.08 -1.61
CA LYS A 259 25.10 -4.81 -2.92
C LYS A 259 25.86 -5.46 -4.08
N ASN A 260 27.18 -5.40 -4.04
CA ASN A 260 28.05 -6.10 -4.99
C ASN A 260 28.15 -7.59 -4.63
N PRO A 261 27.76 -8.53 -5.52
CA PRO A 261 27.87 -9.97 -5.27
C PRO A 261 29.29 -10.44 -4.89
N LEU A 262 30.34 -9.76 -5.36
CA LEU A 262 31.73 -10.10 -5.01
C LEU A 262 32.08 -9.83 -3.54
N ASN A 263 31.32 -8.97 -2.87
CA ASN A 263 31.54 -8.64 -1.46
C ASN A 263 30.69 -9.50 -0.52
N ARG A 264 29.79 -10.33 -1.06
CA ARG A 264 28.97 -11.28 -0.28
C ARG A 264 29.77 -12.54 0.06
N TYR A 265 29.15 -13.44 0.81
CA TYR A 265 29.58 -14.84 0.81
C TYR A 265 29.49 -15.40 -0.61
N GLN A 266 30.51 -16.13 -1.03
CA GLN A 266 30.55 -16.68 -2.39
C GLN A 266 29.75 -17.98 -2.52
N SER A 267 29.37 -18.59 -1.39
CA SER A 267 28.46 -19.75 -1.35
C SER A 267 27.55 -19.71 -0.11
N ALA A 268 26.43 -20.44 -0.18
CA ALA A 268 25.58 -20.66 0.98
C ALA A 268 26.32 -21.43 2.09
N GLY A 269 27.24 -22.33 1.72
CA GLY A 269 28.11 -23.03 2.67
C GLY A 269 29.01 -22.09 3.49
N GLU A 270 29.56 -21.04 2.89
CA GLU A 270 30.37 -20.03 3.62
C GLU A 270 29.52 -19.26 4.63
N MET A 271 28.35 -18.79 4.22
CA MET A 271 27.41 -18.10 5.10
C MET A 271 27.00 -19.01 6.28
N ARG A 272 26.67 -20.27 5.98
CA ARG A 272 26.34 -21.30 6.98
C ARG A 272 27.44 -21.47 8.03
N ALA A 273 28.70 -21.48 7.61
CA ALA A 273 29.82 -21.64 8.53
C ALA A 273 29.93 -20.49 9.53
N ASP A 274 29.66 -19.24 9.11
CA ASP A 274 29.61 -18.10 10.03
C ASP A 274 28.37 -18.12 10.93
N LEU A 275 27.20 -18.50 10.42
CA LEU A 275 25.97 -18.66 11.22
C LEU A 275 26.17 -19.65 12.37
N LEU A 276 26.77 -20.82 12.09
CA LEU A 276 27.05 -21.83 13.11
C LEU A 276 28.10 -21.38 14.13
N ARG A 277 29.10 -20.59 13.70
CA ARG A 277 30.08 -19.99 14.63
C ARG A 277 29.41 -19.00 15.57
N ALA A 278 28.60 -18.09 15.03
CA ALA A 278 27.85 -17.12 15.83
C ALA A 278 26.87 -17.81 16.80
N ALA A 279 26.13 -18.83 16.35
CA ALA A 279 25.22 -19.60 17.21
C ALA A 279 25.96 -20.32 18.36
N ALA A 280 27.21 -20.71 18.13
CA ALA A 280 28.09 -21.33 19.12
C ALA A 280 28.89 -20.31 19.96
N GLY A 281 28.70 -19.00 19.77
CA GLY A 281 29.45 -17.94 20.46
C GLY A 281 30.93 -17.85 20.05
N ARG A 282 31.29 -18.35 18.87
CA ARG A 282 32.66 -18.33 18.32
C ARG A 282 32.85 -17.11 17.40
N PRO A 283 34.08 -16.59 17.26
CA PRO A 283 34.38 -15.51 16.31
C PRO A 283 34.00 -15.89 14.87
N VAL A 284 33.37 -14.96 14.15
CA VAL A 284 32.98 -15.10 12.73
C VAL A 284 34.10 -14.61 11.81
N LEU A 285 34.09 -15.03 10.54
CA LEU A 285 35.03 -14.51 9.52
C LEU A 285 34.49 -13.32 8.74
N ALA A 286 33.19 -13.03 8.85
CA ALA A 286 32.66 -11.75 8.43
C ALA A 286 33.39 -10.61 9.14
N THR A 287 33.90 -9.64 8.38
CA THR A 287 34.58 -8.49 8.95
C THR A 287 33.61 -7.75 9.87
N PRO A 288 33.93 -7.59 11.17
CA PRO A 288 33.04 -6.93 12.11
C PRO A 288 32.83 -5.47 11.69
N VAL A 289 31.57 -5.05 11.64
CA VAL A 289 31.21 -3.64 11.45
C VAL A 289 31.38 -2.98 12.82
N MET A 290 32.52 -2.32 13.04
CA MET A 290 32.75 -1.56 14.28
C MET A 290 31.80 -0.36 14.31
N ARG A 291 31.20 -0.09 15.48
CA ARG A 291 30.36 1.10 15.70
C ARG A 291 31.22 2.36 15.69
N GLU A 292 30.72 3.45 15.13
CA GLU A 292 31.38 4.78 15.17
C GLU A 292 31.65 5.26 16.61
N ALA A 293 30.88 4.78 17.60
CA ALA A 293 31.09 5.06 19.02
C ALA A 293 32.35 4.39 19.62
N GLU A 294 32.91 3.36 18.97
CA GLU A 294 34.11 2.66 19.42
C GLU A 294 35.38 3.12 18.68
N THR A 295 35.23 3.95 17.64
CA THR A 295 36.35 4.66 17.00
C THR A 295 36.65 5.96 17.72
N THR A 296 37.04 5.89 19.00
CA THR A 296 37.78 7.00 19.60
C THR A 296 39.23 6.86 19.17
N PRO A 297 39.80 7.75 18.34
CA PRO A 297 41.22 7.72 18.09
C PRO A 297 41.93 8.00 19.40
N MET A 298 42.77 7.06 19.83
CA MET A 298 43.76 7.27 20.86
C MET A 298 44.76 8.30 20.30
N SER A 299 44.39 9.57 20.40
CA SER A 299 45.17 10.70 19.91
C SER A 299 46.51 10.71 20.62
N ALA A 300 47.55 10.66 19.80
CA ALA A 300 48.94 10.74 20.19
C ALA A 300 49.18 11.91 21.14
N ALA A 301 49.54 11.59 22.38
CA ALA A 301 50.25 12.51 23.24
C ALA A 301 51.64 12.73 22.64
N GLY A 302 51.83 13.87 21.98
CA GLY A 302 53.12 14.35 21.54
C GLY A 302 54.01 14.71 22.73
N SER A 303 55.18 14.11 22.80
CA SER A 303 56.38 14.53 23.55
C SER A 303 57.50 13.65 22.98
N GLY A 304 58.43 14.14 22.15
CA GLY A 304 59.45 15.11 22.51
C GLY A 304 60.78 14.36 22.64
N TYR A 305 61.77 14.77 21.82
CA TYR A 305 63.20 14.42 21.79
C TYR A 305 63.72 13.44 20.73
N PRO A 306 64.89 13.75 20.12
CA PRO A 306 65.49 12.99 19.02
C PRO A 306 66.48 11.94 19.54
N THR A 307 66.60 10.80 18.85
CA THR A 307 67.59 9.78 19.21
C THR A 307 68.54 9.50 18.06
N GLN A 308 69.83 9.65 18.38
CA GLN A 308 70.99 9.32 17.58
C GLN A 308 71.13 7.83 17.27
N VAL A 309 71.88 7.59 16.21
CA VAL A 309 72.39 6.31 15.72
C VAL A 309 73.37 5.68 16.71
N VAL A 310 73.17 4.41 17.08
CA VAL A 310 74.24 3.47 17.50
C VAL A 310 73.90 2.07 17.01
N GLY A 311 74.86 1.41 16.36
CA GLY A 311 74.73 0.09 15.76
C GLY A 311 74.87 -1.08 16.73
N GLY A 312 74.58 -2.28 16.22
CA GLY A 312 74.83 -3.55 16.88
C GLY A 312 74.42 -4.72 15.99
N ALA A 313 75.41 -5.48 15.51
CA ALA A 313 75.25 -6.70 14.73
C ALA A 313 74.93 -7.91 15.63
N ALA A 314 74.11 -8.85 15.17
CA ALA A 314 74.29 -10.29 15.44
C ALA A 314 73.38 -11.20 14.59
N THR A 315 74.04 -12.16 13.97
CA THR A 315 73.69 -13.30 13.11
C THR A 315 72.72 -14.33 13.70
N ARG A 316 71.83 -14.91 12.88
CA ARG A 316 71.41 -16.34 12.96
C ARG A 316 70.72 -16.78 11.65
N GLN A 317 71.47 -17.33 10.69
CA GLN A 317 71.61 -18.77 10.40
C GLN A 317 70.30 -19.52 10.10
N GLN A 318 70.18 -19.95 8.84
CA GLN A 318 69.10 -20.74 8.28
C GLN A 318 69.71 -21.73 7.28
N MET A 319 69.38 -23.02 7.38
CA MET A 319 69.56 -24.07 6.36
C MET A 319 69.01 -25.42 6.91
N PRO A 320 68.75 -26.47 6.09
CA PRO A 320 68.09 -26.52 4.77
C PRO A 320 67.21 -27.80 4.57
N ALA A 321 66.57 -27.97 3.38
CA ALA A 321 66.32 -29.23 2.62
C ALA A 321 65.06 -29.10 1.73
N ARG A 322 64.93 -29.58 0.47
CA ARG A 322 65.80 -30.22 -0.53
C ARG A 322 65.02 -30.33 -1.87
N VAL A 323 65.71 -30.73 -2.94
CA VAL A 323 65.22 -31.27 -4.25
C VAL A 323 64.84 -30.22 -5.32
N GLY A 324 65.30 -30.28 -6.58
CA GLY A 324 66.21 -31.17 -7.28
C GLY A 324 66.52 -30.58 -8.67
N ASP A 325 67.68 -30.93 -9.21
CA ASP A 325 68.27 -30.39 -10.45
C ASP A 325 67.58 -30.95 -11.72
N PRO A 326 67.47 -30.17 -12.81
CA PRO A 326 67.74 -30.79 -14.10
C PRO A 326 68.60 -29.92 -15.03
N ARG A 327 69.66 -30.56 -15.53
CA ARG A 327 70.43 -30.15 -16.71
C ARG A 327 69.69 -30.46 -18.02
N GLN A 328 69.89 -29.55 -18.97
CA GLN A 328 69.86 -29.69 -20.44
C GLN A 328 68.50 -29.95 -21.14
N ARG A 329 68.10 -29.02 -22.02
CA ARG A 329 68.33 -29.10 -23.48
C ARG A 329 67.89 -27.80 -24.17
N ARG A 330 68.78 -27.26 -25.02
CA ARG A 330 68.50 -26.17 -25.98
C ARG A 330 67.70 -26.73 -27.15
N ALA A 331 66.61 -26.07 -27.54
CA ALA A 331 66.24 -25.81 -28.93
C ALA A 331 65.08 -24.78 -29.01
N SER A 332 65.23 -23.81 -29.92
CA SER A 332 64.16 -23.01 -30.53
C SER A 332 63.48 -21.89 -29.70
N SER A 333 64.25 -20.88 -29.31
CA SER A 333 63.74 -19.58 -28.81
C SER A 333 63.24 -18.62 -29.91
N TRP A 334 63.36 -18.98 -31.19
CA TRP A 334 62.87 -18.14 -32.29
C TRP A 334 61.39 -18.38 -32.65
N VAL A 335 60.85 -19.58 -32.45
CA VAL A 335 59.45 -19.89 -32.79
C VAL A 335 58.47 -19.23 -31.82
N ILE A 336 58.83 -19.11 -30.54
CA ILE A 336 57.98 -18.45 -29.51
C ILE A 336 57.91 -16.93 -29.74
N ALA A 337 59.00 -16.32 -30.20
CA ALA A 337 59.04 -14.88 -30.50
C ALA A 337 58.11 -14.51 -31.67
N THR A 338 58.02 -15.35 -32.70
CA THR A 338 57.16 -15.10 -33.87
C THR A 338 55.67 -15.23 -33.53
N PHE A 339 55.28 -16.20 -32.70
CA PHE A 339 53.90 -16.34 -32.24
C PHE A 339 53.49 -15.24 -31.25
N ALA A 340 54.42 -14.73 -30.44
CA ALA A 340 54.16 -13.60 -29.55
C ALA A 340 53.90 -12.30 -30.34
N VAL A 341 54.66 -12.04 -31.40
CA VAL A 341 54.47 -10.86 -32.27
C VAL A 341 53.17 -10.95 -33.06
N LEU A 342 52.82 -12.12 -33.61
CA LEU A 342 51.53 -12.35 -34.30
C LEU A 342 50.34 -12.26 -33.33
N GLY A 343 50.48 -12.75 -32.10
CA GLY A 343 49.47 -12.61 -31.06
C GLY A 343 49.24 -11.15 -30.64
N VAL A 344 50.32 -10.38 -30.50
CA VAL A 344 50.23 -8.94 -30.18
C VAL A 344 49.63 -8.15 -31.35
N LEU A 345 49.98 -8.47 -32.60
CA LEU A 345 49.38 -7.83 -33.77
C LEU A 345 47.90 -8.20 -33.96
N ALA A 346 47.51 -9.44 -33.64
CA ALA A 346 46.11 -9.86 -33.66
C ALA A 346 45.30 -9.19 -32.53
N VAL A 347 45.88 -9.02 -31.35
CA VAL A 347 45.27 -8.27 -30.24
C VAL A 347 45.17 -6.78 -30.58
N ILE A 348 46.20 -6.18 -31.19
CA ILE A 348 46.16 -4.78 -31.63
C ILE A 348 45.12 -4.60 -32.73
N ALA A 349 45.04 -5.50 -33.72
CA ALA A 349 44.04 -5.48 -34.77
C ALA A 349 42.61 -5.70 -34.23
N LEU A 350 42.45 -6.54 -33.22
CA LEU A 350 41.17 -6.77 -32.55
C LEU A 350 40.77 -5.57 -31.69
N VAL A 351 41.73 -4.93 -31.00
CA VAL A 351 41.51 -3.71 -30.23
C VAL A 351 41.23 -2.52 -31.15
N THR A 352 41.90 -2.39 -32.30
CA THR A 352 41.57 -1.36 -33.30
C THR A 352 40.25 -1.65 -34.00
N ALA A 353 39.89 -2.90 -34.26
CA ALA A 353 38.56 -3.25 -34.79
C ALA A 353 37.45 -2.97 -33.76
N ILE A 354 37.67 -3.22 -32.46
CA ILE A 354 36.72 -2.89 -31.39
C ILE A 354 36.62 -1.38 -31.18
N LEU A 355 37.73 -0.64 -31.33
CA LEU A 355 37.73 0.83 -31.24
C LEU A 355 37.15 1.50 -32.49
N MET A 356 37.32 0.92 -33.68
CA MET A 356 36.74 1.42 -34.95
C MET A 356 35.26 1.00 -35.15
N ASN A 357 34.78 -0.03 -34.43
CA ASN A 357 33.36 -0.42 -34.40
C ASN A 357 32.57 0.24 -33.24
N ARG A 358 33.19 1.15 -32.48
CA ARG A 358 32.44 2.16 -31.72
C ARG A 358 32.09 3.28 -32.69
N GLY A 359 31.04 3.07 -33.48
CA GLY A 359 30.33 4.22 -34.03
C GLY A 359 29.91 5.08 -32.85
N ASP A 360 30.38 6.34 -32.82
CA ASP A 360 29.87 7.33 -31.89
C ASP A 360 28.36 7.40 -32.09
N ALA A 361 27.60 6.80 -31.17
CA ALA A 361 26.16 6.86 -31.18
C ALA A 361 25.79 8.35 -31.06
N GLU A 362 25.26 8.92 -32.13
CA GLU A 362 24.89 10.33 -32.21
C GLU A 362 23.95 10.64 -31.03
N LYS A 363 24.44 11.47 -30.10
CA LYS A 363 23.74 11.80 -28.87
C LYS A 363 22.87 13.02 -29.09
N ILE A 364 21.60 12.87 -28.78
CA ILE A 364 20.55 13.86 -28.93
C ILE A 364 20.22 14.43 -27.56
N ALA A 365 20.17 15.76 -27.44
CA ALA A 365 19.80 16.42 -26.21
C ALA A 365 18.28 16.30 -25.99
N VAL A 366 17.89 15.92 -24.78
CA VAL A 366 16.48 15.79 -24.40
C VAL A 366 15.85 17.19 -24.31
N PRO A 367 14.76 17.46 -25.05
CA PRO A 367 14.07 18.75 -24.99
C PRO A 367 13.37 18.98 -23.63
N ASP A 368 13.10 20.24 -23.30
CA ASP A 368 12.25 20.58 -22.15
C ASP A 368 10.78 20.52 -22.56
N LEU A 369 10.09 19.56 -21.96
CA LEU A 369 8.70 19.19 -22.19
C LEU A 369 7.80 19.69 -21.06
N THR A 370 8.38 20.26 -20.00
CA THR A 370 7.66 20.72 -18.82
C THR A 370 6.61 21.76 -19.20
N GLY A 371 5.37 21.58 -18.75
CA GLY A 371 4.26 22.49 -19.04
C GLY A 371 3.61 22.32 -20.42
N GLN A 372 4.13 21.44 -21.28
CA GLN A 372 3.48 21.10 -22.54
C GLN A 372 2.36 20.08 -22.36
N THR A 373 1.44 20.00 -23.32
CA THR A 373 0.43 18.93 -23.35
C THR A 373 1.09 17.59 -23.70
N GLN A 374 0.48 16.48 -23.28
CA GLN A 374 0.97 15.14 -23.62
C GLN A 374 1.20 14.98 -25.14
N ALA A 375 0.26 15.43 -25.97
CA ALA A 375 0.37 15.33 -27.42
C ALA A 375 1.55 16.13 -27.98
N ALA A 376 1.77 17.36 -27.49
CA ALA A 376 2.90 18.19 -27.91
C ALA A 376 4.25 17.58 -27.48
N ALA A 377 4.33 17.07 -26.25
CA ALA A 377 5.54 16.46 -25.72
C ALA A 377 5.92 15.16 -26.46
N VAL A 378 4.93 14.32 -26.79
CA VAL A 378 5.11 13.11 -27.60
C VAL A 378 5.64 13.47 -28.98
N ALA A 379 5.01 14.42 -29.67
CA ALA A 379 5.41 14.85 -31.00
C ALA A 379 6.85 15.42 -31.02
N GLN A 380 7.22 16.20 -30.00
CA GLN A 380 8.56 16.78 -29.89
C GLN A 380 9.63 15.70 -29.65
N LEU A 381 9.33 14.67 -28.84
CA LEU A 381 10.24 13.55 -28.62
C LEU A 381 10.45 12.70 -29.88
N GLU A 382 9.38 12.41 -30.62
CA GLU A 382 9.45 11.68 -31.88
C GLU A 382 10.24 12.45 -32.95
N GLN A 383 10.07 13.78 -33.02
CA GLN A 383 10.79 14.64 -33.95
C GLN A 383 12.32 14.59 -33.73
N VAL A 384 12.76 14.53 -32.47
CA VAL A 384 14.19 14.38 -32.13
C VAL A 384 14.65 12.92 -32.13
N GLY A 385 13.80 11.96 -32.52
CA GLY A 385 14.17 10.54 -32.61
C GLY A 385 14.36 9.85 -31.26
N LEU A 386 13.72 10.37 -30.20
CA LEU A 386 13.61 9.73 -28.89
C LEU A 386 12.25 9.03 -28.77
N VAL A 387 12.16 8.00 -27.92
CA VAL A 387 10.94 7.21 -27.75
C VAL A 387 10.13 7.79 -26.58
N PRO A 388 8.93 8.35 -26.81
CA PRO A 388 8.11 8.83 -25.71
C PRO A 388 7.54 7.67 -24.90
N ALA A 389 7.62 7.77 -23.58
CA ALA A 389 6.92 6.91 -22.64
C ALA A 389 6.03 7.77 -21.75
N VAL A 390 4.77 7.39 -21.55
CA VAL A 390 3.86 8.09 -20.65
C VAL A 390 3.80 7.29 -19.35
N GLY A 391 4.30 7.88 -18.27
CA GLY A 391 4.25 7.29 -16.93
C GLY A 391 2.95 7.60 -16.20
N ASP A 392 2.82 7.11 -14.96
CA ASP A 392 1.64 7.37 -14.14
C ASP A 392 1.44 8.88 -13.90
N PRO A 393 0.18 9.37 -13.90
CA PRO A 393 -0.12 10.76 -13.60
C PRO A 393 0.38 11.15 -12.21
N VAL A 394 0.90 12.37 -12.08
CA VAL A 394 1.38 12.91 -10.80
C VAL A 394 0.39 13.97 -10.31
N ALA A 395 -0.09 13.79 -9.08
CA ALA A 395 -0.85 14.83 -8.40
C ALA A 395 0.13 15.81 -7.76
N ASN A 396 0.10 17.08 -8.20
CA ASN A 396 0.93 18.13 -7.64
C ASN A 396 0.17 19.47 -7.75
N SER A 397 0.13 20.22 -6.65
CA SER A 397 -0.58 21.50 -6.56
C SER A 397 0.07 22.62 -7.38
N THR A 398 1.33 22.48 -7.79
CA THR A 398 2.08 23.50 -8.55
C THR A 398 2.07 23.27 -10.06
N CYS A 399 1.58 22.11 -10.55
CA CYS A 399 1.52 21.83 -11.98
C CYS A 399 0.15 22.15 -12.58
N LYS A 400 0.13 22.50 -13.86
CA LYS A 400 -1.12 22.70 -14.61
C LYS A 400 -1.68 21.33 -15.01
N LYS A 401 -2.95 21.07 -14.70
CA LYS A 401 -3.62 19.81 -15.08
C LYS A 401 -3.48 19.54 -16.58
N ASP A 402 -3.28 18.28 -16.94
CA ASP A 402 -3.13 17.77 -18.31
C ASP A 402 -1.86 18.24 -19.06
N THR A 403 -0.89 18.80 -18.33
CA THR A 403 0.45 19.10 -18.86
C THR A 403 1.53 18.24 -18.22
N VAL A 404 2.69 18.13 -18.86
CA VAL A 404 3.85 17.41 -18.33
C VAL A 404 4.33 18.11 -17.05
N ALA A 405 4.21 17.42 -15.92
CA ALA A 405 4.68 17.88 -14.63
C ALA A 405 6.13 17.47 -14.39
N VAL A 406 6.49 16.26 -14.84
CA VAL A 406 7.84 15.71 -14.66
C VAL A 406 8.23 14.97 -15.94
N GLN A 407 9.46 15.19 -16.38
CA GLN A 407 10.11 14.36 -17.40
C GLN A 407 11.33 13.67 -16.81
N ASP A 408 11.64 12.47 -17.29
CA ASP A 408 12.84 11.72 -16.95
C ASP A 408 13.40 11.06 -18.22
N PRO A 409 14.67 11.33 -18.59
CA PRO A 409 15.65 12.21 -17.93
C PRO A 409 15.36 13.72 -18.04
N PRO A 410 16.00 14.56 -17.20
CA PRO A 410 15.82 16.01 -17.22
C PRO A 410 16.28 16.63 -18.55
N PRO A 411 15.79 17.83 -18.90
CA PRO A 411 16.16 18.51 -20.14
C PRO A 411 17.68 18.69 -20.25
N THR A 412 18.19 18.77 -21.48
CA THR A 412 19.62 18.84 -21.84
C THR A 412 20.44 17.57 -21.63
N THR A 413 19.86 16.52 -21.04
CA THR A 413 20.50 15.20 -20.94
C THR A 413 20.75 14.63 -22.34
N GLN A 414 21.95 14.10 -22.58
CA GLN A 414 22.31 13.52 -23.88
C GLN A 414 21.98 12.02 -23.93
N LEU A 415 21.08 11.64 -24.84
CA LEU A 415 20.64 10.28 -25.06
C LEU A 415 20.95 9.82 -26.48
N GLU A 416 21.25 8.54 -26.65
CA GLU A 416 21.34 7.94 -27.99
C GLU A 416 19.95 7.93 -28.65
N LYS A 417 19.93 8.01 -29.98
CA LYS A 417 18.69 7.89 -30.76
C LYS A 417 17.95 6.58 -30.44
N GLY A 418 16.64 6.64 -30.28
CA GLY A 418 15.80 5.49 -29.93
C GLY A 418 15.71 5.18 -28.43
N ARG A 419 16.32 5.99 -27.56
CA ARG A 419 16.17 5.86 -26.09
C ARG A 419 14.87 6.49 -25.61
N GLY A 420 14.31 5.92 -24.55
CA GLY A 420 13.05 6.36 -23.96
C GLY A 420 13.17 7.63 -23.10
N VAL A 421 12.23 8.56 -23.25
CA VAL A 421 12.01 9.68 -22.31
C VAL A 421 10.61 9.52 -21.72
N THR A 422 10.53 9.42 -20.41
CA THR A 422 9.26 9.27 -19.69
C THR A 422 8.72 10.64 -19.32
N ILE A 423 7.50 10.96 -19.77
CA ILE A 423 6.73 12.12 -19.32
C ILE A 423 5.62 11.68 -18.37
N ARG A 424 5.44 12.42 -17.27
CA ARG A 424 4.36 12.21 -16.31
C ARG A 424 3.44 13.42 -16.33
N ILE A 425 2.16 13.17 -16.57
CA ILE A 425 1.14 14.22 -16.73
C ILE A 425 0.59 14.62 -15.37
N CYS A 426 0.40 15.92 -15.17
CA CYS A 426 -0.23 16.45 -13.98
C CYS A 426 -1.70 16.03 -13.91
N SER A 427 -2.09 15.25 -12.90
CA SER A 427 -3.51 14.94 -12.64
C SER A 427 -4.25 16.05 -11.89
N GLY A 428 -3.54 17.06 -11.39
CA GLY A 428 -4.06 18.17 -10.61
C GLY A 428 -3.66 18.11 -9.14
N LYS A 429 -4.41 18.76 -8.26
CA LYS A 429 -4.17 18.72 -6.81
C LYS A 429 -4.44 17.31 -6.25
N PRO A 430 -3.69 16.85 -5.22
CA PRO A 430 -4.00 15.60 -4.54
C PRO A 430 -5.43 15.56 -4.02
N GLU A 431 -6.07 14.38 -4.06
CA GLU A 431 -7.41 14.17 -3.52
C GLU A 431 -7.35 13.56 -2.12
N VAL A 432 -8.20 14.06 -1.22
CA VAL A 432 -8.40 13.58 0.15
C VAL A 432 -9.86 13.17 0.32
N THR A 433 -10.13 12.23 1.24
CA THR A 433 -11.50 11.75 1.52
C THR A 433 -12.03 12.44 2.77
N ILE A 434 -13.23 13.01 2.69
CA ILE A 434 -13.90 13.62 3.85
C ILE A 434 -14.26 12.50 4.85
N PRO A 435 -13.85 12.59 6.14
CA PRO A 435 -14.14 11.56 7.13
C PRO A 435 -15.63 11.29 7.31
N ASN A 436 -15.96 10.08 7.75
CA ASN A 436 -17.32 9.70 8.14
C ASN A 436 -17.62 10.10 9.59
N GLY A 437 -18.91 10.24 9.94
CA GLY A 437 -19.33 10.53 11.32
C GLY A 437 -19.21 12.02 11.73
N LEU A 438 -19.09 12.93 10.76
CA LEU A 438 -18.99 14.37 11.05
C LEU A 438 -20.34 14.97 11.47
N VAL A 439 -21.44 14.51 10.89
CA VAL A 439 -22.80 14.93 11.27
C VAL A 439 -23.16 14.31 12.63
N GLY A 440 -23.70 15.14 13.54
CA GLY A 440 -24.01 14.76 14.92
C GLY A 440 -22.83 14.91 15.88
N SER A 441 -21.65 15.30 15.40
CA SER A 441 -20.46 15.58 16.22
C SER A 441 -20.34 17.06 16.56
N GLN A 442 -19.55 17.39 17.59
CA GLN A 442 -19.22 18.76 17.97
C GLN A 442 -18.28 19.39 16.93
N PHE A 443 -18.54 20.64 16.52
CA PHE A 443 -17.71 21.35 15.54
C PHE A 443 -16.23 21.41 15.94
N ASP A 444 -15.95 21.76 17.19
CA ASP A 444 -14.60 21.86 17.75
C ASP A 444 -13.76 20.58 17.60
N ASN A 445 -14.41 19.41 17.53
CA ASN A 445 -13.72 18.13 17.36
C ASN A 445 -13.44 17.79 15.89
N ILE A 446 -14.23 18.35 14.95
CA ILE A 446 -14.15 18.03 13.53
C ILE A 446 -13.33 19.03 12.72
N GLU A 447 -13.29 20.30 13.14
CA GLU A 447 -12.50 21.35 12.50
C GLU A 447 -11.02 20.95 12.36
N PRO A 448 -10.29 20.55 13.42
CA PRO A 448 -8.89 20.15 13.29
C PRO A 448 -8.69 18.91 12.41
N GLN A 449 -9.69 18.02 12.32
CA GLN A 449 -9.62 16.84 11.46
C GLN A 449 -9.70 17.22 9.98
N LEU A 450 -10.53 18.20 9.63
CA LEU A 450 -10.66 18.71 8.26
C LEU A 450 -9.46 19.58 7.87
N GLU A 451 -8.94 20.38 8.80
CA GLU A 451 -7.72 21.17 8.59
C GLU A 451 -6.48 20.29 8.39
N ALA A 452 -6.36 19.18 9.14
CA ALA A 452 -5.27 18.21 8.96
C ALA A 452 -5.27 17.58 7.54
N LEU A 453 -6.43 17.52 6.89
CA LEU A 453 -6.61 17.09 5.50
C LEU A 453 -6.39 18.25 4.49
N LYS A 454 -5.96 19.41 4.95
CA LYS A 454 -5.76 20.64 4.17
C LYS A 454 -7.01 21.10 3.42
N LEU A 455 -8.18 20.91 4.02
CA LEU A 455 -9.46 21.40 3.49
C LEU A 455 -9.77 22.79 4.07
N GLU A 456 -10.44 23.64 3.29
CA GLU A 456 -10.88 24.96 3.76
C GLU A 456 -12.24 24.81 4.44
N VAL A 457 -12.30 24.90 5.76
CA VAL A 457 -13.56 24.77 6.52
C VAL A 457 -14.32 26.10 6.50
N ILE A 458 -15.59 26.06 6.11
CA ILE A 458 -16.51 27.19 6.16
C ILE A 458 -17.61 26.87 7.16
N GLU A 459 -17.56 27.55 8.28
CA GLU A 459 -18.62 27.50 9.29
C GLU A 459 -19.86 28.26 8.83
N LYS A 460 -21.03 27.63 8.97
CA LYS A 460 -22.33 28.24 8.72
C LYS A 460 -23.32 27.86 9.80
N GLU A 461 -23.63 28.77 10.69
CA GLU A 461 -24.67 28.54 11.69
C GLU A 461 -26.08 28.47 11.08
N VAL A 462 -26.87 27.50 11.54
CA VAL A 462 -28.26 27.29 11.12
C VAL A 462 -29.16 27.09 12.34
N SER A 463 -30.42 27.50 12.22
CA SER A 463 -31.42 27.21 13.23
C SER A 463 -31.79 25.73 13.22
N SER A 464 -31.69 25.06 14.36
CA SER A 464 -31.91 23.62 14.49
C SER A 464 -32.32 23.26 15.93
N PRO A 465 -33.07 22.16 16.13
CA PRO A 465 -33.43 21.65 17.46
C PRO A 465 -32.26 20.92 18.16
N GLU A 466 -31.20 20.58 17.43
CA GLU A 466 -30.00 19.96 17.98
C GLU A 466 -29.27 20.88 18.97
N PRO A 467 -28.51 20.37 19.95
CA PRO A 467 -27.70 21.20 20.85
C PRO A 467 -26.78 22.19 20.10
N GLU A 468 -26.52 23.34 20.71
CA GLU A 468 -25.62 24.35 20.15
C GLU A 468 -24.21 23.78 19.92
N GLY A 469 -23.63 24.06 18.75
CA GLY A 469 -22.29 23.58 18.36
C GLY A 469 -22.27 22.20 17.69
N ILE A 470 -23.42 21.53 17.55
CA ILE A 470 -23.53 20.25 16.84
C ILE A 470 -23.64 20.46 15.34
N VAL A 471 -22.88 19.66 14.58
CA VAL A 471 -22.90 19.69 13.11
C VAL A 471 -24.15 19.01 12.58
N THR A 472 -24.98 19.75 11.87
CA THR A 472 -26.24 19.25 11.29
C THR A 472 -26.04 18.75 9.86
N LYS A 473 -25.08 19.32 9.12
CA LYS A 473 -24.81 18.98 7.73
C LYS A 473 -23.39 19.32 7.31
N VAL A 474 -22.80 18.52 6.44
CA VAL A 474 -21.49 18.79 5.81
C VAL A 474 -21.65 18.72 4.29
N THR A 475 -21.10 19.71 3.58
CA THR A 475 -21.11 19.78 2.11
C THR A 475 -19.71 20.10 1.58
N PRO A 476 -19.09 19.25 0.75
CA PRO A 476 -19.58 17.95 0.24
C PRO A 476 -19.78 16.90 1.35
N PRO A 477 -20.63 15.87 1.15
CA PRO A 477 -20.97 14.92 2.20
C PRO A 477 -19.76 14.04 2.58
N SER A 478 -19.79 13.51 3.79
CA SER A 478 -18.81 12.52 4.27
C SER A 478 -18.61 11.36 3.28
N GLY A 479 -17.36 10.88 3.18
CA GLY A 479 -16.95 9.83 2.25
C GLY A 479 -16.65 10.31 0.83
N THR A 480 -16.91 11.58 0.51
CA THR A 480 -16.59 12.16 -0.81
C THR A 480 -15.09 12.41 -0.94
N ARG A 481 -14.52 12.10 -2.12
CA ARG A 481 -13.16 12.49 -2.49
C ARG A 481 -13.15 13.90 -3.06
N VAL A 482 -12.31 14.77 -2.51
CA VAL A 482 -12.19 16.17 -2.90
C VAL A 482 -10.72 16.55 -3.00
N ALA A 483 -10.40 17.56 -3.81
CA ALA A 483 -9.02 18.04 -3.91
C ALA A 483 -8.57 18.74 -2.61
N GLU A 484 -7.27 18.72 -2.32
CA GLU A 484 -6.69 19.57 -1.27
C GLU A 484 -7.04 21.06 -1.53
N GLY A 485 -7.44 21.78 -0.48
CA GLY A 485 -7.93 23.15 -0.54
C GLY A 485 -9.36 23.30 -1.06
N THR A 486 -10.13 22.21 -1.20
CA THR A 486 -11.58 22.31 -1.43
C THR A 486 -12.27 22.89 -0.19
N LYS A 487 -13.22 23.80 -0.44
CA LYS A 487 -14.08 24.41 0.58
C LYS A 487 -15.13 23.40 1.06
N VAL A 488 -15.12 23.09 2.35
CA VAL A 488 -16.09 22.23 3.02
C VAL A 488 -16.97 23.12 3.91
N THR A 489 -18.23 23.26 3.53
CA THR A 489 -19.22 23.98 4.35
C THR A 489 -19.78 23.06 5.41
N VAL A 490 -19.66 23.47 6.67
CA VAL A 490 -20.19 22.77 7.84
C VAL A 490 -21.32 23.61 8.42
N GLU A 491 -22.53 23.06 8.40
CA GLU A 491 -23.70 23.69 9.02
C GLU A 491 -23.78 23.30 10.49
N ILE A 492 -23.80 24.29 11.38
CA ILE A 492 -23.75 24.11 12.84
C ILE A 492 -25.05 24.56 13.48
N SER A 493 -25.58 23.76 14.40
CA SER A 493 -26.79 24.09 15.13
C SER A 493 -26.58 25.27 16.09
N ARG A 494 -27.51 26.23 16.05
CA ARG A 494 -27.64 27.29 17.07
C ARG A 494 -28.40 26.85 18.33
N GLY A 495 -28.94 25.62 18.37
CA GLY A 495 -29.74 25.13 19.50
C GLY A 495 -30.95 26.00 19.86
N ASN A 496 -31.44 26.77 18.89
CA ASN A 496 -32.42 27.82 19.09
C ASN A 496 -33.83 27.40 18.66
N VAL A 497 -34.06 26.19 18.15
CA VAL A 497 -35.40 25.71 17.79
C VAL A 497 -35.93 24.81 18.91
N ARG A 498 -37.18 25.04 19.32
CA ARG A 498 -37.90 24.20 20.28
C ARG A 498 -39.33 23.99 19.81
N GLN A 499 -40.01 23.01 20.40
CA GLN A 499 -41.44 22.83 20.18
C GLN A 499 -42.23 23.86 20.99
N VAL A 500 -43.18 24.52 20.33
CA VAL A 500 -44.10 25.46 20.97
C VAL A 500 -45.04 24.70 21.92
N PRO A 501 -45.11 25.06 23.22
CA PRO A 501 -46.07 24.47 24.14
C PRO A 501 -47.53 24.61 23.67
N ASN A 502 -48.36 23.63 24.02
CA ASN A 502 -49.80 23.71 23.77
C ASN A 502 -50.50 24.34 24.98
N VAL A 503 -50.96 25.57 24.83
CA VAL A 503 -51.59 26.36 25.89
C VAL A 503 -53.10 26.53 25.71
N VAL A 504 -53.69 25.91 24.68
CA VAL A 504 -55.15 25.92 24.46
C VAL A 504 -55.87 25.36 25.69
N GLY A 505 -56.88 26.09 26.18
CA GLY A 505 -57.65 25.78 27.39
C GLY A 505 -57.06 26.34 28.70
N SER A 506 -55.82 26.86 28.68
CA SER A 506 -55.20 27.52 29.84
C SER A 506 -55.72 28.94 30.03
N SER A 507 -55.54 29.51 31.23
CA SER A 507 -55.80 30.93 31.46
C SER A 507 -54.82 31.79 30.66
N ALA A 508 -55.22 33.01 30.29
CA ALA A 508 -54.35 33.93 29.54
C ALA A 508 -52.98 34.15 30.25
N ASP A 509 -52.99 34.27 31.58
CA ASP A 509 -51.77 34.48 32.36
C ASP A 509 -50.89 33.22 32.43
N ASP A 510 -51.49 32.04 32.61
CA ASP A 510 -50.73 30.77 32.61
C ASP A 510 -50.13 30.49 31.24
N ALA A 511 -50.92 30.66 30.18
CA ALA A 511 -50.49 30.49 28.80
C ALA A 511 -49.34 31.42 28.43
N LYS A 512 -49.44 32.70 28.84
CA LYS A 512 -48.38 33.68 28.61
C LYS A 512 -47.10 33.29 29.32
N ARG A 513 -47.16 32.94 30.62
CA ARG A 513 -45.98 32.53 31.38
C ARG A 513 -45.32 31.28 30.79
N GLU A 514 -46.10 30.27 30.41
CA GLU A 514 -45.57 29.02 29.85
C GLU A 514 -44.83 29.26 28.52
N LEU A 515 -45.42 30.04 27.61
CA LEU A 515 -44.80 30.40 26.34
C LEU A 515 -43.55 31.29 26.53
N GLU A 516 -43.58 32.24 27.47
CA GLU A 516 -42.42 33.08 27.80
C GLU A 516 -41.28 32.26 28.43
N GLN A 517 -41.59 31.33 29.33
CA GLN A 517 -40.61 30.39 29.92
C GLN A 517 -40.01 29.46 28.86
N ALA A 518 -40.79 29.04 27.88
CA ALA A 518 -40.30 28.31 26.71
C ALA A 518 -39.45 29.17 25.75
N GLY A 519 -39.39 30.48 25.98
CA GLY A 519 -38.53 31.43 25.28
C GLY A 519 -39.19 32.08 24.05
N TYR A 520 -40.52 32.14 23.99
CA TYR A 520 -41.26 32.80 22.91
C TYR A 520 -41.82 34.16 23.33
N ARG A 521 -42.06 35.05 22.37
CA ARG A 521 -42.78 36.30 22.59
C ARG A 521 -44.28 36.05 22.46
N VAL A 522 -45.10 36.52 23.38
CA VAL A 522 -46.54 36.26 23.35
C VAL A 522 -47.30 37.49 22.88
N ARG A 523 -48.17 37.31 21.87
CA ARG A 523 -49.17 38.31 21.48
C ARG A 523 -50.55 37.78 21.83
N ILE A 524 -51.29 38.55 22.61
CA ILE A 524 -52.68 38.22 22.98
C ILE A 524 -53.61 38.99 22.05
N VAL A 525 -54.61 38.31 21.50
CA VAL A 525 -55.69 38.90 20.71
C VAL A 525 -57.03 38.37 21.22
N ASP A 526 -58.09 39.11 20.96
CA ASP A 526 -59.44 38.71 21.36
C ASP A 526 -59.91 37.51 20.53
N GLY A 527 -60.42 36.49 21.22
CA GLY A 527 -60.96 35.25 20.67
C GLY A 527 -62.48 35.30 20.52
N ASN A 528 -63.16 34.21 20.89
CA ASN A 528 -64.62 34.15 20.78
C ASN A 528 -65.29 34.95 21.92
N GLU A 529 -66.45 35.52 21.63
CA GLU A 529 -67.33 36.05 22.67
C GLU A 529 -68.03 34.88 23.37
N VAL A 530 -67.92 34.80 24.69
CA VAL A 530 -68.46 33.72 25.52
C VAL A 530 -69.14 34.29 26.78
N PRO A 531 -69.97 33.50 27.48
CA PRO A 531 -70.47 33.88 28.81
C PRO A 531 -69.34 34.28 29.76
N ALA A 532 -69.60 35.26 30.63
CA ALA A 532 -68.56 35.87 31.47
C ALA A 532 -67.84 34.89 32.42
N ASP A 533 -68.47 33.77 32.77
CA ASP A 533 -67.88 32.69 33.58
C ASP A 533 -66.94 31.76 32.79
N GLN A 534 -66.92 31.87 31.47
CA GLN A 534 -66.09 31.09 30.54
C GLN A 534 -64.99 31.92 29.86
N ALA A 535 -65.05 33.25 29.98
CA ALA A 535 -64.05 34.17 29.44
C ALA A 535 -62.67 34.04 30.11
N GLY A 536 -61.61 34.48 29.43
CA GLY A 536 -60.24 34.51 29.94
C GLY A 536 -59.41 33.24 29.69
N LYS A 537 -59.96 32.27 28.94
CA LYS A 537 -59.24 31.07 28.50
C LYS A 537 -58.76 31.20 27.06
N VAL A 538 -57.65 30.52 26.74
CA VAL A 538 -57.13 30.44 25.38
C VAL A 538 -57.98 29.50 24.54
N SER A 539 -58.63 30.01 23.50
CA SER A 539 -59.40 29.21 22.52
C SER A 539 -58.60 28.85 21.28
N GLY A 540 -57.60 29.67 20.93
CA GLY A 540 -56.77 29.48 19.76
C GLY A 540 -55.31 29.83 20.02
N GLN A 541 -54.39 29.14 19.32
CA GLN A 541 -52.98 29.52 19.30
C GLN A 541 -52.39 29.35 17.90
N ASN A 542 -51.45 30.24 17.55
CA ASN A 542 -50.69 30.18 16.31
C ASN A 542 -49.23 30.60 16.54
N PRO A 543 -48.22 29.74 16.26
CA PRO A 543 -48.34 28.36 15.76
C PRO A 543 -49.02 27.38 16.74
N ARG A 544 -49.51 26.27 16.19
CA ARG A 544 -50.13 25.19 16.99
C ARG A 544 -49.10 24.54 17.93
N GLY A 545 -49.59 23.98 19.04
CA GLY A 545 -48.75 23.25 19.97
C GLY A 545 -48.00 22.11 19.28
N GLY A 546 -46.74 21.91 19.65
CA GLY A 546 -45.83 20.95 19.02
C GLY A 546 -45.12 21.44 17.76
N THR A 547 -45.43 22.64 17.25
CA THR A 547 -44.71 23.21 16.10
C THR A 547 -43.28 23.55 16.47
N GLU A 548 -42.29 23.16 15.66
CA GLU A 548 -40.91 23.59 15.83
C GLU A 548 -40.74 25.06 15.43
N LEU A 549 -40.33 25.89 16.39
CA LEU A 549 -40.19 27.33 16.21
C LEU A 549 -38.91 27.83 16.90
N GLU A 550 -38.22 28.75 16.23
CA GLU A 550 -37.07 29.45 16.79
C GLU A 550 -37.46 30.25 18.06
N ARG A 551 -36.62 30.16 19.09
CA ARG A 551 -36.71 30.97 20.30
C ARG A 551 -36.69 32.46 19.95
N GLY A 552 -37.49 33.24 20.66
CA GLY A 552 -37.67 34.67 20.44
C GLY A 552 -38.68 35.03 19.34
N LYS A 553 -39.20 34.06 18.58
CA LYS A 553 -40.34 34.28 17.67
C LYS A 553 -41.64 34.48 18.45
N GLN A 554 -42.61 35.08 17.78
CA GLN A 554 -43.89 35.40 18.38
C GLN A 554 -44.88 34.25 18.24
N VAL A 555 -45.55 33.89 19.33
CA VAL A 555 -46.73 33.01 19.38
C VAL A 555 -47.93 33.89 19.70
N THR A 556 -48.97 33.80 18.88
CA THR A 556 -50.22 34.53 19.09
C THR A 556 -51.22 33.60 19.77
N ILE A 557 -51.84 34.06 20.85
CA ILE A 557 -52.93 33.36 21.55
C ILE A 557 -54.22 34.17 21.43
N GLU A 558 -55.30 33.48 21.11
CA GLU A 558 -56.67 34.00 21.08
C GLU A 558 -57.32 33.68 22.43
N VAL A 559 -57.77 34.70 23.15
CA VAL A 559 -58.36 34.57 24.47
C VAL A 559 -59.83 34.93 24.39
N ASP A 560 -60.71 34.03 24.82
CA ASP A 560 -62.15 34.27 24.79
C ASP A 560 -62.52 35.46 25.69
N ILE A 561 -63.34 36.36 25.14
CA ILE A 561 -63.77 37.61 25.78
C ILE A 561 -65.24 37.50 26.23
N PRO A 562 -65.67 38.22 27.27
CA PRO A 562 -67.07 38.19 27.69
C PRO A 562 -67.97 38.86 26.64
N GLU A 563 -69.12 38.26 26.33
CA GLU A 563 -70.17 38.89 25.52
C GLU A 563 -70.53 40.28 26.09
N PRO A 564 -70.76 41.30 25.22
CA PRO A 564 -71.15 42.63 25.68
C PRO A 564 -72.49 42.55 26.42
N THR A 565 -72.51 43.07 27.65
CA THR A 565 -73.74 43.13 28.44
C THR A 565 -74.71 44.10 27.75
N PRO A 566 -75.95 43.70 27.43
CA PRO A 566 -76.93 44.63 26.86
C PRO A 566 -77.16 45.77 27.86
N GLY A 567 -76.89 47.00 27.42
CA GLY A 567 -77.11 48.20 28.22
C GLY A 567 -78.60 48.36 28.59
N PRO A 568 -78.92 49.12 29.66
CA PRO A 568 -80.29 49.31 30.11
C PRO A 568 -81.13 49.95 29.00
N THR A 569 -82.23 49.31 28.64
CA THR A 569 -83.30 49.88 27.82
C THR A 569 -84.07 50.92 28.64
N ASP A 570 -84.02 52.19 28.22
CA ASP A 570 -84.85 53.26 28.78
C ASP A 570 -86.33 53.13 28.33
N PRO A 571 -87.33 53.37 29.20
CA PRO A 571 -88.75 53.25 28.85
C PRO A 571 -89.38 54.57 28.35
N THR A 572 -90.01 54.49 27.17
CA THR A 572 -91.30 55.10 26.73
C THR A 572 -91.63 56.60 26.95
N GLY A 573 -91.97 57.33 25.86
CA GLY A 573 -92.76 58.58 25.92
C GLY A 573 -93.05 59.29 24.57
N THR A 574 -94.28 59.13 24.05
CA THR A 574 -94.93 59.49 22.75
C THR A 574 -95.21 61.03 22.47
N PRO A 575 -95.92 61.48 21.39
CA PRO A 575 -95.49 62.20 20.13
C PRO A 575 -96.24 63.59 19.95
N PRO A 576 -96.68 64.15 18.77
CA PRO A 576 -96.29 64.13 17.33
C PRO A 576 -96.24 65.54 16.62
N ALA A 577 -95.98 65.57 15.29
CA ALA A 577 -96.38 66.54 14.21
C ALA A 577 -95.18 67.01 13.33
N THR A 578 -95.17 67.21 12.00
CA THR A 578 -96.08 67.03 10.84
C THR A 578 -95.25 67.37 9.55
N ALA A 579 -95.64 66.81 8.40
CA ALA A 579 -95.42 67.25 7.00
C ALA A 579 -94.27 66.67 6.10
N THR A 580 -94.75 65.99 5.06
CA THR A 580 -94.32 65.60 3.67
C THR A 580 -93.72 66.76 2.81
N PRO A 581 -93.24 66.59 1.53
CA PRO A 581 -93.16 65.42 0.62
C PRO A 581 -91.88 65.21 -0.27
N THR A 582 -91.90 64.09 -1.01
CA THR A 582 -91.12 63.42 -2.12
C THR A 582 -90.63 64.27 -3.34
N PRO A 583 -90.04 63.75 -4.47
CA PRO A 583 -89.20 62.56 -4.88
C PRO A 583 -88.02 62.98 -5.87
N PRO A 584 -87.45 62.23 -6.88
CA PRO A 584 -87.57 60.82 -7.34
C PRO A 584 -86.26 60.04 -7.74
N THR A 585 -86.53 58.83 -8.22
CA THR A 585 -85.85 57.63 -8.79
C THR A 585 -84.82 57.71 -9.94
N GLY A 586 -84.02 56.63 -10.08
CA GLY A 586 -83.45 56.05 -11.31
C GLY A 586 -82.08 55.37 -11.07
N GLY A 587 -81.67 54.20 -11.57
CA GLY A 587 -82.18 53.19 -12.50
C GLY A 587 -81.05 52.19 -12.84
N ASP A 588 -81.41 50.96 -13.24
CA ASP A 588 -80.70 49.91 -14.02
C ASP A 588 -79.33 49.32 -13.54
N GLY A 589 -78.99 48.03 -13.73
CA GLY A 589 -79.63 46.90 -14.41
C GLY A 589 -78.65 45.71 -14.63
N GLY A 590 -79.18 44.48 -14.75
CA GLY A 590 -78.59 43.25 -15.36
C GLY A 590 -77.59 42.46 -14.50
N GLY A 591 -77.72 41.15 -14.18
CA GLY A 591 -78.12 39.97 -14.99
C GLY A 591 -76.84 39.35 -15.62
N PHE A 592 -76.44 38.07 -15.57
CA PHE A 592 -77.05 36.72 -15.48
C PHE A 592 -75.90 35.71 -15.13
N LEU A 593 -76.09 34.72 -14.24
CA LEU A 593 -76.26 33.26 -14.49
C LEU A 593 -75.17 32.51 -15.31
N PHE A 594 -74.34 31.69 -14.61
CA PHE A 594 -73.95 30.25 -14.77
C PHE A 594 -73.98 29.54 -16.17
N PRO A 595 -73.39 28.31 -16.41
CA PRO A 595 -72.41 27.46 -15.70
C PRO A 595 -71.35 26.78 -16.67
N PRO A 596 -71.07 25.44 -16.75
CA PRO A 596 -69.81 24.81 -16.27
C PRO A 596 -69.11 23.80 -17.24
N ILE A 597 -68.12 23.04 -16.71
CA ILE A 597 -67.65 21.66 -17.08
C ILE A 597 -66.46 21.48 -18.07
N ARG A 598 -65.34 21.03 -17.46
CA ARG A 598 -64.45 19.85 -17.69
C ARG A 598 -63.82 19.45 -19.06
N LEU A 599 -62.61 18.85 -18.89
CA LEU A 599 -61.88 17.78 -19.64
C LEU A 599 -61.18 18.27 -20.93
N ASN A 600 -59.98 17.83 -21.32
CA ASN A 600 -59.33 16.53 -21.15
C ASN A 600 -57.80 16.62 -21.38
N GLN A 601 -57.06 15.70 -20.73
CA GLN A 601 -55.84 14.96 -21.13
C GLN A 601 -54.87 15.52 -22.18
N ASP A 602 -53.60 15.68 -21.80
CA ASP A 602 -52.54 14.66 -22.01
C ASP A 602 -51.57 14.65 -20.82
#